data_AF-I3TCM2-F1
#
_entry.id   AF-I3TCM2-F1
#
_cell.length_a   1.000
_cell.length_b   1.000
_cell.length_c   1.000
_cell.angle_alpha   90.00
_cell.angle_beta   90.00
_cell.angle_gamma   90.00
#
_symmetry.space_group_name_H-M   'P 1'
#
loop_
_entity.id
_entity.type
_entity.pdbx_description
1 polymer ?
#
loop_
_entity_poly.entity_id
_entity_poly.type
_entity_poly.pdbx_seq_one_letter_code
_entity_poly.pdbx_strand_id
1 'polypeptide(L)' 'MIDRRKLVIETLRKHGELNITKLSRLTGIHFSVLEKIVVELVEQGVVEEKRYGRLRIVKLRSS' A
#
# COMPACT_ATOMS: atom_id res chain seq x y z
N MET A 1 -17.81 -5.76 7.96
CA MET A 1 -16.90 -4.66 7.60
C MET A 1 -15.73 -5.24 6.84
N ILE A 2 -15.42 -4.76 5.63
CA ILE A 2 -14.20 -5.17 4.90
C ILE A 2 -13.01 -4.46 5.55
N ASP A 3 -12.02 -5.21 6.02
CA ASP A 3 -10.77 -4.63 6.53
C ASP A 3 -9.95 -4.08 5.36
N ARG A 4 -9.87 -2.75 5.27
CA ARG A 4 -9.15 -2.04 4.21
C ARG A 4 -7.64 -2.31 4.24
N ARG A 5 -7.05 -2.60 5.41
CA ARG A 5 -5.62 -2.95 5.52
C ARG A 5 -5.35 -4.31 4.89
N LYS A 6 -6.21 -5.29 5.18
CA LYS A 6 -6.15 -6.62 4.56
C LYS A 6 -6.25 -6.53 3.03
N LEU A 7 -7.16 -5.71 2.52
CA LEU A 7 -7.31 -5.49 1.08
C LEU A 7 -6.03 -4.91 0.43
N VAL A 8 -5.37 -3.95 1.09
CA VAL A 8 -4.09 -3.40 0.62
C VAL A 8 -3.02 -4.49 0.57
N ILE A 9 -2.90 -5.29 1.63
CA ILE A 9 -1.93 -6.39 1.72
C ILE A 9 -2.18 -7.44 0.62
N GLU A 10 -3.43 -7.85 0.42
CA GLU A 10 -3.79 -8.83 -0.61
C GLU A 10 -3.55 -8.31 -2.02
N THR A 11 -3.81 -7.02 -2.25
CA THR A 11 -3.53 -6.38 -3.54
C THR A 11 -2.03 -6.35 -3.83
N LEU A 12 -1.21 -5.95 -2.84
CA LEU A 12 0.25 -5.99 -2.97
C LEU A 12 0.77 -7.42 -3.11
N ARG A 13 0.19 -8.41 -2.41
CA ARG A 13 0.56 -9.82 -2.58
C ARG A 13 0.31 -10.32 -4.00
N LYS A 14 -0.81 -9.92 -4.61
CA LYS A 14 -1.20 -10.33 -5.97
C LYS A 14 -0.38 -9.65 -7.06
N HIS A 15 0.01 -8.40 -6.86
CA HIS A 15 0.60 -7.56 -7.90
C HIS A 15 2.08 -7.23 -7.67
N GLY A 16 2.64 -7.57 -6.51
CA GLY A 16 4.01 -7.21 -6.12
C GLY A 16 4.11 -5.75 -5.67
N GLU A 17 5.03 -5.01 -6.28
CA GLU A 17 5.20 -3.58 -6.01
C GLU A 17 4.25 -2.73 -6.83
N LEU A 18 3.66 -1.72 -6.20
CA LEU A 18 2.72 -0.82 -6.85
C LEU A 18 3.01 0.63 -6.49
N ASN A 19 2.81 1.53 -7.45
CA ASN A 19 2.70 2.94 -7.10
C ASN A 19 1.40 3.20 -6.32
N ILE A 20 1.40 4.19 -5.44
CA ILE A 20 0.27 4.46 -4.54
C ILE A 20 -1.03 4.81 -5.31
N THR A 21 -0.92 5.42 -6.49
CA THR A 21 -2.06 5.73 -7.37
C THR A 21 -2.71 4.47 -7.94
N LYS A 22 -1.92 3.50 -8.39
CA LYS A 22 -2.37 2.22 -8.91
C LYS A 22 -2.96 1.39 -7.79
N LEU A 23 -2.35 1.41 -6.61
CA LEU A 23 -2.87 0.77 -5.41
C LEU A 23 -4.24 1.33 -5.00
N SER A 24 -4.43 2.66 -5.04
CA SER A 24 -5.73 3.30 -4.81
C SER A 24 -6.79 2.85 -5.83
N ARG A 25 -6.44 2.85 -7.13
CA ARG A 25 -7.36 2.40 -8.20
C ARG A 25 -7.76 0.93 -8.06
N LEU A 26 -6.84 0.06 -7.65
CA LEU A 26 -7.11 -1.39 -7.52
C LEU A 26 -7.90 -1.72 -6.25
N THR A 27 -7.61 -1.02 -5.14
CA THR A 27 -8.31 -1.24 -3.87
C THR A 27 -9.63 -0.47 -3.76
N GLY A 28 -9.84 0.53 -4.63
CA GLY A 28 -10.98 1.46 -4.52
C GLY A 28 -10.90 2.38 -3.30
N ILE A 29 -9.78 2.40 -2.57
CA ILE A 29 -9.58 3.22 -1.37
C ILE A 29 -9.15 4.61 -1.79
N HIS A 30 -9.83 5.64 -1.27
CA HIS A 30 -9.46 7.03 -1.48
C HIS A 30 -8.02 7.31 -0.98
N PHE A 31 -7.27 8.13 -1.72
CA PHE A 31 -5.86 8.41 -1.45
C PHE A 31 -5.57 8.78 0.00
N SER A 32 -6.30 9.72 0.59
CA SER A 32 -6.07 10.16 1.98
C SER A 32 -6.22 9.04 3.02
N VAL A 33 -7.07 8.05 2.75
CA VAL A 33 -7.25 6.87 3.62
C VAL A 33 -6.14 5.85 3.36
N LEU A 34 -5.81 5.63 2.08
CA LEU A 34 -4.74 4.73 1.69
C LEU A 34 -3.39 5.18 2.25
N GLU A 35 -3.12 6.49 2.28
CA GLU A 35 -1.89 7.03 2.86
C GLU A 35 -1.76 6.69 4.34
N LYS A 36 -2.82 6.86 5.14
CA LYS A 36 -2.83 6.49 6.56
C LYS A 36 -2.58 4.99 6.74
N ILE A 37 -3.28 4.17 5.96
CA ILE A 37 -3.09 2.71 5.99
C ILE A 37 -1.65 2.33 5.64
N VAL A 38 -1.07 2.91 4.59
CA VAL A 38 0.31 2.61 4.19
C VAL A 38 1.29 3.03 5.28
N VAL A 39 1.12 4.22 5.89
CA VAL A 39 1.97 4.66 7.01
C VAL A 39 1.90 3.67 8.18
N GLU A 40 0.69 3.30 8.62
CA GLU A 40 0.51 2.31 9.69
C GLU A 40 1.17 0.96 9.35
N LEU A 41 1.02 0.49 8.11
CA LEU A 41 1.63 -0.78 7.67
C LEU A 41 3.16 -0.71 7.56
N VAL A 42 3.72 0.45 7.24
CA VAL A 42 5.17 0.69 7.25
C VAL A 42 5.69 0.67 8.69
N GLU A 43 5.02 1.37 9.61
CA GLU A 43 5.36 1.39 11.03
C GLU A 43 5.32 -0.01 11.66
N GLN A 44 4.37 -0.85 11.23
CA GLN A 44 4.26 -2.25 11.64
C GLN A 44 5.26 -3.19 10.94
N GLY A 45 6.04 -2.69 9.98
CA GLY A 45 7.00 -3.49 9.21
C GLY A 45 6.37 -4.49 8.23
N VAL A 46 5.09 -4.31 7.87
CA VAL A 46 4.35 -5.19 6.94
C VAL A 46 4.65 -4.84 5.49
N VAL A 47 4.77 -3.54 5.20
CA VAL A 47 5.13 -3.02 3.87
C VAL A 47 6.37 -2.15 3.98
N GLU A 48 7.05 -1.96 2.86
CA GLU A 48 8.09 -0.95 2.70
C GLU A 48 7.66 0.06 1.64
N GLU A 49 8.07 1.32 1.82
CA GLU A 49 7.89 2.37 0.82
C GLU A 49 9.21 2.91 0.29
N LYS A 50 9.22 3.23 -1.00
CA LYS A 50 10.33 3.94 -1.66
C LYS A 50 9.79 5.14 -2.40
N ARG A 51 10.49 6.27 -2.27
CA ARG A 51 10.16 7.53 -2.95
C ARG A 51 11.22 7.85 -4.01
N TYR A 52 10.77 8.06 -5.23
CA TYR A 52 11.58 8.49 -6.37
C TYR A 52 11.02 9.82 -6.89
N GLY A 53 11.49 10.93 -6.32
CA GLY A 53 10.88 12.23 -6.55
C GLY A 53 9.40 12.25 -6.14
N ARG A 54 8.48 12.44 -7.10
CA ARG A 54 7.03 12.42 -6.87
C ARG A 54 6.42 11.02 -6.90
N LEU A 55 7.17 10.00 -7.33
CA LEU A 55 6.68 8.62 -7.40
C LEU A 55 6.85 7.94 -6.03
N ARG A 56 5.77 7.36 -5.50
CA ARG A 56 5.77 6.55 -4.27
C ARG A 56 5.41 5.11 -4.62
N ILE A 57 6.37 4.20 -4.42
CA ILE A 57 6.21 2.76 -4.60
C ILE A 57 6.03 2.10 -3.24
N VAL A 58 5.10 1.16 -3.15
CA VAL A 58 4.79 0.37 -1.96
C VAL A 58 4.89 -1.11 -2.33
N LYS A 59 5.54 -1.92 -1.49
CA LYS A 59 5.60 -3.38 -1.64
C LYS A 59 5.55 -4.07 -0.29
N LEU A 60 5.16 -5.34 -0.27
CA LEU A 60 5.25 -6.15 0.95
C LEU A 60 6.72 -6.26 1.37
N ARG A 61 6.98 -6.10 2.66
CA ARG A 61 8.30 -6.37 3.20
C ARG A 61 8.54 -7.87 3.11
N SER A 62 9.51 -8.26 2.29
CA SER A 62 10.00 -9.64 2.29
C SER A 62 10.96 -9.77 3.47
N SER A 63 10.72 -10.77 4.34
CA SER A 63 11.65 -11.12 5.42
C SER A 63 13.01 -11.56 4.87
#